data_AF-J3IH87-F1
#
_entry.id   AF-J3IH87-F1
#
_cell.length_a   1.000
_cell.length_b   1.000
_cell.length_c   1.000
_cell.angle_alpha   90.00
_cell.angle_beta   90.00
_cell.angle_gamma   90.00
#
_symmetry.space_group_name_H-M   'P 1'
#
loop_
_entity.id
_entity.type
_entity.pdbx_description
1 polymer ?
#
loop_
_entity_poly.entity_id
_entity_poly.type
_entity_poly.pdbx_seq_one_letter_code
_entity_poly.pdbx_strand_id
1 'polypeptide(L)'
;MSPQTAFALPATVNGAERLDASFAGTGKTQVYFSGSLSSMANDIAIDPVGRLMVAAKVGTPGGHRFGLARLLADGSADLAFGKQGSISGQFAHGFEAMAGKVRVLADGHILVAGLHYENAHRTLPALAMFDQQGCLVQGFGDNGYCVVRLPGDLSRGARDTWLPRGMPGTEACDVCVQDDGRILLLANHHFDPADHAGMLIRLNADGSLDDSFNGRGFVMVRHLLMNTWLCSLMVQRDGRILVSGTINVPEEGLLARYHPDGRLDDRFAVDGFMTFKAREHSARVCQIVQHENGDLHCFGSSRDPMLCLSLKVHSNGRPDIHCNGGQPKLLGVSRSDCHWTAAGVQPDGRVLTVGATVGGVEADLVFARYLPSGQLDRSFAKGIGWCRTHLSRGSHTATSLAIQANGCIVIGGYSLDGNCRAVVARYRC
;
A
#
# COMPACT_ATOMS: atom_id res chain seq x y z
N MET A 1 14.94 -24.30 43.93
CA MET A 1 13.54 -24.06 43.57
C MET A 1 13.42 -22.63 43.10
N SER A 2 13.35 -22.42 41.79
CA SER A 2 13.26 -21.09 41.18
C SER A 2 11.79 -20.83 40.83
N PRO A 3 11.15 -19.74 41.31
CA PRO A 3 9.78 -19.47 40.92
C PRO A 3 9.74 -18.94 39.49
N GLN A 4 9.07 -19.70 38.61
CA GLN A 4 8.66 -19.25 37.29
C GLN A 4 7.74 -18.04 37.44
N THR A 5 8.21 -16.87 37.07
CA THR A 5 7.35 -15.71 36.83
C THR A 5 6.78 -15.86 35.42
N ALA A 6 5.60 -16.47 35.34
CA ALA A 6 4.79 -16.42 34.13
C ALA A 6 4.34 -14.95 33.93
N PHE A 7 4.88 -14.30 32.90
CA PHE A 7 4.38 -13.00 32.46
C PHE A 7 3.02 -13.20 31.81
N ALA A 8 1.97 -12.74 32.47
CA ALA A 8 0.67 -12.59 31.85
C ALA A 8 0.76 -11.53 30.74
N LEU A 9 0.51 -11.94 29.50
CA LEU A 9 0.25 -11.02 28.40
C LEU A 9 -0.97 -10.16 28.76
N PRO A 10 -0.94 -8.82 28.56
CA PRO A 10 -2.09 -8.00 28.85
C PRO A 10 -3.30 -8.48 28.04
N ALA A 11 -4.42 -8.64 28.75
CA ALA A 11 -5.66 -9.20 28.23
C ALA A 11 -6.13 -8.47 26.96
N THR A 12 -6.59 -9.25 25.98
CA THR A 12 -7.31 -8.77 24.79
C THR A 12 -8.53 -7.95 25.22
N VAL A 13 -8.63 -6.72 24.70
CA VAL A 13 -9.57 -5.71 25.20
C VAL A 13 -10.77 -5.55 24.25
N ASN A 14 -11.98 -5.74 24.77
CA ASN A 14 -13.27 -5.54 24.07
C ASN A 14 -13.68 -4.06 23.95
N GLY A 15 -14.10 -3.66 22.72
CA GLY A 15 -14.83 -2.44 22.38
C GLY A 15 -14.28 -1.77 21.11
N ALA A 16 -15.06 -1.71 20.02
CA ALA A 16 -14.70 -1.28 18.64
C ALA A 16 -13.57 -2.07 17.92
N GLU A 17 -12.65 -2.68 18.66
CA GLU A 17 -11.49 -3.42 18.13
C GLU A 17 -11.71 -4.93 18.00
N ARG A 18 -12.98 -5.36 17.98
CA ARG A 18 -13.32 -6.77 17.85
C ARG A 18 -13.56 -7.12 16.39
N LEU A 19 -12.97 -8.24 15.98
CA LEU A 19 -13.32 -8.93 14.75
C LEU A 19 -14.84 -9.01 14.62
N ASP A 20 -15.32 -8.61 13.44
CA ASP A 20 -16.72 -8.65 13.13
C ASP A 20 -17.15 -10.08 12.79
N ALA A 21 -17.64 -10.82 13.77
CA ALA A 21 -18.05 -12.22 13.60
C ALA A 21 -19.10 -12.45 12.49
N SER A 22 -19.80 -11.42 12.00
CA SER A 22 -20.69 -11.56 10.83
C SER A 22 -19.93 -11.74 9.51
N PHE A 23 -18.65 -11.38 9.45
CA PHE A 23 -17.78 -11.54 8.29
C PHE A 23 -17.16 -12.94 8.28
N ALA A 24 -17.51 -13.76 7.29
CA ALA A 24 -17.06 -15.14 7.12
C ALA A 24 -17.21 -16.00 8.40
N GLY A 25 -18.21 -15.68 9.24
CA GLY A 25 -18.52 -16.33 10.52
C GLY A 25 -17.50 -16.12 11.65
N THR A 26 -16.30 -15.61 11.37
CA THR A 26 -15.20 -15.50 12.35
C THR A 26 -14.54 -14.12 12.40
N GLY A 27 -14.98 -13.19 11.55
CA GLY A 27 -14.37 -11.88 11.35
C GLY A 27 -13.14 -11.88 10.47
N LYS A 28 -12.73 -13.05 9.97
CA LYS A 28 -11.61 -13.19 9.03
C LYS A 28 -11.88 -14.31 8.04
N THR A 29 -11.22 -14.23 6.89
CA THR A 29 -11.30 -15.25 5.85
C THR A 29 -9.95 -15.40 5.17
N GLN A 30 -9.64 -16.62 4.73
CA GLN A 30 -8.48 -16.87 3.88
C GLN A 30 -8.89 -16.72 2.42
N VAL A 31 -8.08 -16.01 1.64
CA VAL A 31 -8.32 -15.84 0.20
C VAL A 31 -7.71 -17.02 -0.55
N TYR A 32 -8.56 -17.76 -1.26
CA TYR A 32 -8.16 -18.94 -2.00
C TYR A 32 -7.86 -18.58 -3.47
N PHE A 33 -6.72 -19.10 -3.95
CA PHE A 33 -6.35 -19.10 -5.36
C PHE A 33 -6.10 -20.54 -5.79
N SER A 34 -6.76 -20.98 -6.87
CA SER A 34 -6.67 -22.36 -7.36
C SER A 34 -5.22 -22.73 -7.70
N GLY A 35 -4.75 -23.87 -7.20
CA GLY A 35 -3.39 -24.37 -7.43
C GLY A 35 -2.27 -23.61 -6.69
N SER A 36 -2.60 -22.76 -5.73
CA SER A 36 -1.60 -21.99 -4.98
C SER A 36 -0.92 -22.79 -3.86
N LEU A 37 0.42 -22.74 -3.85
CA LEU A 37 1.24 -23.20 -2.74
C LEU A 37 1.36 -22.13 -1.65
N SER A 38 1.35 -20.86 -2.05
CA SER A 38 1.34 -19.69 -1.17
C SER A 38 0.58 -18.52 -1.80
N SER A 39 0.09 -17.60 -0.97
CA SER A 39 -0.52 -16.35 -1.41
C SER A 39 -0.21 -15.22 -0.42
N MET A 40 0.06 -14.03 -0.96
CA MET A 40 0.27 -12.81 -0.18
C MET A 40 -0.64 -11.73 -0.73
N ALA A 41 -1.65 -11.30 0.04
CA ALA A 41 -2.46 -10.16 -0.37
C ALA A 41 -1.65 -8.87 -0.19
N ASN A 42 -1.59 -8.07 -1.24
CA ASN A 42 -0.84 -6.81 -1.28
C ASN A 42 -1.79 -5.60 -1.23
N ASP A 43 -3.02 -5.75 -1.72
CA ASP A 43 -4.01 -4.68 -1.69
C ASP A 43 -5.45 -5.19 -1.65
N ILE A 44 -6.35 -4.36 -1.11
CA ILE A 44 -7.79 -4.56 -1.14
C ILE A 44 -8.47 -3.30 -1.64
N ALA A 45 -9.45 -3.48 -2.53
CA ALA A 45 -10.39 -2.42 -2.90
C ALA A 45 -11.82 -2.86 -2.60
N ILE A 46 -12.69 -1.90 -2.31
CA ILE A 46 -14.13 -2.11 -2.14
C ILE A 46 -14.82 -1.52 -3.36
N ASP A 47 -15.70 -2.29 -4.00
CA ASP A 47 -16.53 -1.78 -5.10
C ASP A 47 -17.79 -1.05 -4.59
N PRO A 48 -18.53 -0.34 -5.46
CA PRO A 48 -19.71 0.43 -5.03
C PRO A 48 -20.84 -0.39 -4.39
N VAL A 49 -20.89 -1.72 -4.61
CA VAL A 49 -21.87 -2.62 -3.99
C VAL A 49 -21.34 -3.31 -2.73
N GLY A 50 -20.12 -2.98 -2.29
CA GLY A 50 -19.51 -3.46 -1.06
C GLY A 50 -18.75 -4.77 -1.16
N ARG A 51 -18.57 -5.32 -2.38
CA ARG A 51 -17.71 -6.49 -2.62
C ARG A 51 -16.24 -6.09 -2.49
N LEU A 52 -15.40 -7.05 -2.13
CA LEU A 52 -13.97 -6.83 -1.92
C LEU A 52 -13.18 -7.43 -3.08
N MET A 53 -12.28 -6.65 -3.67
CA MET A 53 -11.26 -7.15 -4.59
C MET A 53 -9.95 -7.31 -3.85
N VAL A 54 -9.24 -8.42 -4.05
CA VAL A 54 -7.95 -8.69 -3.41
C VAL A 54 -6.88 -8.92 -4.47
N ALA A 55 -5.88 -8.04 -4.51
CA ALA A 55 -4.66 -8.22 -5.29
C ALA A 55 -3.63 -9.03 -4.51
N ALA A 56 -3.02 -10.04 -5.15
CA ALA A 56 -2.05 -10.90 -4.50
C ALA A 56 -0.86 -11.31 -5.36
N LYS A 57 0.24 -11.67 -4.69
CA LYS A 57 1.31 -12.52 -5.23
C LYS A 57 0.99 -13.98 -4.90
N VAL A 58 0.83 -14.81 -5.93
CA VAL A 58 0.43 -16.22 -5.80
C VAL A 58 1.59 -17.12 -6.17
N GLY A 59 2.10 -17.92 -5.24
CA GLY A 59 3.11 -18.93 -5.50
C GLY A 59 2.49 -20.21 -6.05
N THR A 60 3.01 -20.72 -7.16
CA THR A 60 2.60 -21.98 -7.79
C THR A 60 3.83 -22.87 -8.03
N PRO A 61 3.67 -24.17 -8.35
CA PRO A 61 4.81 -25.01 -8.73
C PRO A 61 5.63 -24.46 -9.90
N GLY A 62 5.00 -23.69 -10.80
CA GLY A 62 5.64 -23.06 -11.97
C GLY A 62 6.08 -21.62 -11.75
N GLY A 63 6.29 -21.20 -10.50
CA GLY A 63 6.71 -19.83 -10.14
C GLY A 63 5.56 -18.93 -9.67
N HIS A 64 5.85 -17.65 -9.51
CA HIS A 64 4.89 -16.65 -9.04
C HIS A 64 3.96 -16.13 -10.14
N ARG A 65 2.70 -15.90 -9.76
CA ARG A 65 1.63 -15.35 -10.60
C ARG A 65 0.99 -14.15 -9.92
N PHE A 66 0.44 -13.23 -10.71
CA PHE A 66 -0.48 -12.25 -10.17
C PHE A 66 -1.79 -12.95 -9.80
N GLY A 67 -2.42 -12.49 -8.72
CA GLY A 67 -3.73 -12.96 -8.29
C GLY A 67 -4.72 -11.82 -8.14
N LEU A 68 -5.95 -12.03 -8.61
CA LEU A 68 -7.11 -11.18 -8.33
C LEU A 68 -8.25 -12.07 -7.82
N ALA A 69 -8.74 -11.83 -6.60
CA ALA A 69 -9.88 -12.54 -6.04
C ALA A 69 -11.01 -11.58 -5.69
N ARG A 70 -12.25 -12.08 -5.73
CA ARG A 70 -13.43 -11.34 -5.29
C ARG A 70 -14.12 -12.02 -4.13
N LEU A 71 -14.39 -11.25 -3.09
CA LEU A 71 -15.22 -11.65 -1.94
C LEU A 71 -16.50 -10.83 -1.92
N LEU A 72 -17.58 -11.42 -1.42
CA LEU A 72 -18.80 -10.70 -1.11
C LEU A 72 -18.60 -9.80 0.13
N ALA A 73 -19.55 -8.89 0.36
CA ALA A 73 -19.50 -7.96 1.49
C ALA A 73 -19.48 -8.68 2.86
N ASP A 74 -19.94 -9.93 2.92
CA ASP A 74 -19.89 -10.78 4.11
C ASP A 74 -18.58 -11.57 4.24
N GLY A 75 -17.63 -11.44 3.31
CA GLY A 75 -16.33 -12.12 3.35
C GLY A 75 -16.32 -13.54 2.78
N SER A 76 -17.45 -14.05 2.31
CA SER A 76 -17.48 -15.28 1.53
C SER A 76 -16.93 -15.06 0.12
N ALA A 77 -16.43 -16.11 -0.53
CA ALA A 77 -15.91 -16.01 -1.90
C ALA A 77 -17.07 -15.81 -2.89
N ASP A 78 -16.93 -14.86 -3.82
CA ASP A 78 -17.88 -14.71 -4.93
C ASP A 78 -17.54 -15.71 -6.03
N LEU A 79 -18.12 -16.91 -5.96
CA LEU A 79 -17.81 -18.01 -6.87
C LEU A 79 -18.16 -17.73 -8.35
N ALA A 80 -18.96 -16.68 -8.63
CA ALA A 80 -19.28 -16.27 -10.00
C ALA A 80 -18.16 -15.45 -10.67
N PHE A 81 -17.14 -15.01 -9.93
CA PHE A 81 -16.03 -14.24 -10.47
C PHE A 81 -14.88 -15.12 -10.96
N GLY A 82 -14.40 -14.88 -12.17
CA GLY A 82 -13.26 -15.60 -12.74
C GLY A 82 -13.44 -17.13 -12.65
N LYS A 83 -12.44 -17.82 -12.10
CA LYS A 83 -12.52 -19.27 -11.84
C LYS A 83 -12.73 -19.51 -10.35
N GLN A 84 -13.99 -19.75 -9.97
CA GLN A 84 -14.38 -20.06 -8.57
C GLN A 84 -13.97 -18.93 -7.59
N GLY A 85 -14.20 -17.69 -7.97
CA GLY A 85 -13.93 -16.49 -7.16
C GLY A 85 -12.54 -15.90 -7.30
N SER A 86 -11.69 -16.44 -8.17
CA SER A 86 -10.32 -15.94 -8.35
C SER A 86 -9.80 -16.07 -9.77
N ILE A 87 -8.80 -15.24 -10.07
CA ILE A 87 -7.98 -15.25 -11.28
C ILE A 87 -6.53 -15.33 -10.83
N SER A 88 -5.74 -16.16 -11.52
CA SER A 88 -4.30 -16.25 -11.33
C SER A 88 -3.62 -16.33 -12.69
N GLY A 89 -2.71 -15.40 -12.97
CA GLY A 89 -2.18 -15.21 -14.31
C GLY A 89 -0.78 -14.63 -14.38
N GLN A 90 -0.34 -14.34 -15.60
CA GLN A 90 0.92 -13.70 -15.95
C GLN A 90 0.62 -12.54 -16.91
N PHE A 91 1.40 -11.45 -16.84
CA PHE A 91 1.23 -10.33 -17.78
C PHE A 91 1.79 -10.65 -19.18
N ALA A 92 2.73 -11.59 -19.26
CA ALA A 92 3.20 -12.17 -20.51
C ALA A 92 3.57 -13.64 -20.27
N HIS A 93 3.38 -14.46 -21.30
CA HIS A 93 3.57 -15.91 -21.20
C HIS A 93 5.00 -16.28 -20.80
N GLY A 94 5.13 -17.20 -19.84
CA GLY A 94 6.43 -17.76 -19.43
C GLY A 94 7.17 -16.96 -18.37
N PHE A 95 6.62 -15.83 -17.92
CA PHE A 95 7.25 -14.96 -16.93
C PHE A 95 6.50 -14.97 -15.60
N GLU A 96 7.23 -14.79 -14.50
CA GLU A 96 6.61 -14.63 -13.19
C GLU A 96 5.91 -13.27 -13.10
N ALA A 97 4.91 -13.18 -12.24
CA ALA A 97 4.18 -11.95 -11.99
C ALA A 97 3.74 -11.82 -10.54
N MET A 98 3.40 -10.60 -10.13
CA MET A 98 2.61 -10.34 -8.92
C MET A 98 1.63 -9.19 -9.14
N ALA A 99 0.48 -9.23 -8.45
CA ALA A 99 -0.38 -8.06 -8.32
C ALA A 99 0.01 -7.29 -7.06
N GLY A 100 0.30 -6.00 -7.19
CA GLY A 100 0.64 -5.08 -6.10
C GLY A 100 -0.54 -4.24 -5.63
N LYS A 101 -1.36 -3.75 -6.56
CA LYS A 101 -2.53 -2.91 -6.31
C LYS A 101 -3.73 -3.33 -7.14
N VAL A 102 -4.92 -3.03 -6.61
CA VAL A 102 -6.18 -3.15 -7.35
C VAL A 102 -6.98 -1.86 -7.22
N ARG A 103 -7.62 -1.44 -8.32
CA ARG A 103 -8.57 -0.34 -8.37
C ARG A 103 -9.84 -0.81 -9.06
N VAL A 104 -10.99 -0.43 -8.49
CA VAL A 104 -12.28 -0.55 -9.17
C VAL A 104 -12.55 0.81 -9.79
N LEU A 105 -12.69 0.85 -11.11
CA LEU A 105 -12.90 2.07 -11.88
C LEU A 105 -14.38 2.46 -11.87
N ALA A 106 -14.68 3.71 -12.23
CA ALA A 106 -16.04 4.26 -12.22
C ALA A 106 -16.98 3.56 -13.21
N ASP A 107 -16.45 3.03 -14.31
CA ASP A 107 -17.16 2.21 -15.29
C ASP A 107 -17.35 0.74 -14.85
N GLY A 108 -16.82 0.39 -13.67
CA GLY A 108 -16.88 -0.94 -13.11
C GLY A 108 -15.81 -1.91 -13.61
N HIS A 109 -14.89 -1.48 -14.48
CA HIS A 109 -13.69 -2.25 -14.77
C HIS A 109 -12.80 -2.35 -13.54
N ILE A 110 -11.98 -3.40 -13.50
CA ILE A 110 -11.05 -3.70 -12.42
C ILE A 110 -9.65 -3.63 -12.98
N LEU A 111 -8.89 -2.64 -12.53
CA LEU A 111 -7.49 -2.46 -12.90
C LEU A 111 -6.59 -3.10 -11.84
N VAL A 112 -5.74 -4.02 -12.28
CA VAL A 112 -4.68 -4.62 -11.46
C VAL A 112 -3.36 -4.06 -11.92
N ALA A 113 -2.56 -3.52 -11.00
CA ALA A 113 -1.19 -3.10 -11.24
C ALA A 113 -0.23 -3.93 -10.38
N GLY A 114 0.95 -4.19 -10.91
CA GLY A 114 1.96 -4.95 -10.19
C GLY A 114 3.25 -5.06 -10.96
N LEU A 115 3.91 -6.21 -10.84
CA LEU A 115 5.25 -6.43 -11.39
C LEU A 115 5.27 -7.66 -12.29
N HIS A 116 5.95 -7.51 -13.42
CA HIS A 116 6.31 -8.54 -14.37
C HIS A 116 7.82 -8.82 -14.22
N TYR A 117 8.20 -10.06 -13.95
CA TYR A 117 9.60 -10.43 -13.73
C TYR A 117 10.16 -11.11 -14.98
N GLU A 118 11.03 -10.42 -15.72
CA GLU A 118 11.71 -11.00 -16.88
C GLU A 118 12.82 -11.96 -16.44
N ASN A 119 13.52 -11.61 -15.36
CA ASN A 119 14.54 -12.43 -14.73
C ASN A 119 14.82 -11.92 -13.30
N ALA A 120 15.84 -12.46 -12.64
CA ALA A 120 16.21 -12.08 -11.27
C ALA A 120 16.65 -10.62 -11.10
N HIS A 121 17.03 -9.94 -12.19
CA HIS A 121 17.59 -8.58 -12.18
C HIS A 121 16.74 -7.58 -12.95
N ARG A 122 15.64 -8.02 -13.58
CA ARG A 122 14.81 -7.14 -14.40
C ARG A 122 13.34 -7.36 -14.11
N THR A 123 12.78 -6.36 -13.45
CA THR A 123 11.37 -6.27 -13.14
C THR A 123 10.76 -5.06 -13.86
N LEU A 124 9.58 -5.24 -14.46
CA LEU A 124 8.83 -4.21 -15.16
C LEU A 124 7.50 -3.98 -14.46
N PRO A 125 7.05 -2.72 -14.32
CA PRO A 125 5.68 -2.49 -13.89
C PRO A 125 4.72 -2.96 -14.98
N ALA A 126 3.61 -3.57 -14.57
CA ALA A 126 2.64 -4.15 -15.49
C ALA A 126 1.22 -4.03 -14.96
N LEU A 127 0.26 -3.96 -15.87
CA LEU A 127 -1.15 -3.82 -15.59
C LEU A 127 -1.97 -4.88 -16.33
N ALA A 128 -3.13 -5.20 -15.77
CA ALA A 128 -4.16 -5.98 -16.41
C ALA A 128 -5.52 -5.34 -16.12
N MET A 129 -6.40 -5.28 -17.12
CA MET A 129 -7.75 -4.74 -16.95
C MET A 129 -8.79 -5.83 -17.16
N PHE A 130 -9.70 -5.96 -16.20
CA PHE A 130 -10.76 -6.95 -16.19
C PHE A 130 -12.13 -6.28 -16.13
N ASP A 131 -13.15 -6.96 -16.64
CA ASP A 131 -14.54 -6.59 -16.42
C ASP A 131 -15.06 -7.08 -15.05
N GLN A 132 -16.35 -6.84 -14.80
CA GLN A 132 -17.02 -7.25 -13.57
C GLN A 132 -17.22 -8.78 -13.45
N GLN A 133 -16.94 -9.56 -14.49
CA GLN A 133 -17.00 -11.02 -14.45
C GLN A 133 -15.60 -11.63 -14.29
N GLY A 134 -14.55 -10.82 -14.45
CA GLY A 134 -13.16 -11.25 -14.39
C GLY A 134 -12.60 -11.66 -15.75
N CYS A 135 -13.25 -11.28 -16.85
CA CYS A 135 -12.72 -11.45 -18.19
C CYS A 135 -11.84 -10.25 -18.57
N LEU A 136 -10.80 -10.49 -19.35
CA LEU A 136 -9.86 -9.46 -19.79
C LEU A 136 -10.53 -8.49 -20.77
N VAL A 137 -10.36 -7.19 -20.53
CA VAL A 137 -10.83 -6.14 -21.44
C VAL A 137 -9.88 -6.03 -22.63
N GLN A 138 -10.27 -6.60 -23.77
CA GLN A 138 -9.40 -6.77 -24.94
C GLN A 138 -8.85 -5.45 -25.51
N GLY A 139 -9.57 -4.34 -25.33
CA GLY A 139 -9.15 -3.02 -25.81
C GLY A 139 -8.04 -2.34 -24.99
N PHE A 140 -7.56 -2.98 -23.93
CA PHE A 140 -6.50 -2.45 -23.08
C PHE A 140 -5.17 -3.14 -23.34
N GLY A 141 -4.16 -2.37 -23.73
CA GLY A 141 -2.84 -2.87 -24.06
C GLY A 141 -2.88 -4.01 -25.09
N ASP A 142 -2.11 -5.06 -24.80
CA ASP A 142 -2.12 -6.32 -25.53
C ASP A 142 -3.17 -7.26 -24.92
N ASN A 143 -4.37 -7.24 -25.49
CA ASN A 143 -5.47 -8.16 -25.16
C ASN A 143 -5.87 -8.18 -23.67
N GLY A 144 -5.82 -7.02 -23.02
CA GLY A 144 -6.13 -6.81 -21.60
C GLY A 144 -4.91 -6.72 -20.69
N TYR A 145 -3.69 -6.87 -21.23
CA TYR A 145 -2.44 -6.74 -20.49
C TYR A 145 -1.59 -5.58 -20.98
N CYS A 146 -0.89 -4.90 -20.08
CA CYS A 146 0.10 -3.88 -20.44
C CYS A 146 1.38 -4.10 -19.62
N VAL A 147 2.46 -4.50 -20.28
CA VAL A 147 3.81 -4.49 -19.66
C VAL A 147 4.46 -3.17 -20.05
N VAL A 148 4.73 -2.31 -19.06
CA VAL A 148 5.22 -0.95 -19.31
C VAL A 148 6.72 -0.99 -19.55
N ARG A 149 7.13 -0.49 -20.72
CA ARG A 149 8.53 -0.36 -21.13
C ARG A 149 8.81 1.09 -21.47
N LEU A 150 9.61 1.74 -20.63
CA LEU A 150 10.01 3.12 -20.84
C LEU A 150 11.12 3.18 -21.91
N PRO A 151 11.11 4.22 -22.78
CA PRO A 151 12.19 4.47 -23.73
C PRO A 151 13.57 4.53 -23.07
N GLY A 152 14.60 4.05 -23.78
CA GLY A 152 16.00 4.12 -23.32
C GLY A 152 16.40 3.07 -22.28
N ASP A 153 15.69 1.94 -22.22
CA ASP A 153 15.91 0.86 -21.23
C ASP A 153 15.82 1.34 -19.76
N LEU A 154 15.00 2.37 -19.53
CA LEU A 154 14.81 2.94 -18.19
C LEU A 154 13.91 2.06 -17.31
N SER A 155 13.33 0.99 -17.85
CA SER A 155 12.54 0.01 -17.11
C SER A 155 13.38 -1.15 -16.58
N ARG A 156 14.18 -0.86 -15.55
CA ARG A 156 14.94 -1.81 -14.75
C ARG A 156 14.54 -1.73 -13.28
N GLY A 157 13.49 -2.43 -12.89
CA GLY A 157 13.14 -2.64 -11.48
C GLY A 157 14.00 -3.74 -10.85
N ALA A 158 14.32 -3.63 -9.57
CA ALA A 158 15.03 -4.69 -8.85
C ALA A 158 14.04 -5.75 -8.34
N ARG A 159 14.50 -6.99 -8.19
CA ARG A 159 13.78 -8.00 -7.42
C ARG A 159 14.40 -8.07 -6.04
N ASP A 160 13.61 -7.79 -5.01
CA ASP A 160 14.10 -7.87 -3.63
C ASP A 160 13.83 -9.27 -3.06
N THR A 161 14.89 -10.03 -2.85
CA THR A 161 14.81 -11.32 -2.17
C THR A 161 15.03 -11.21 -0.66
N TRP A 162 15.37 -10.02 -0.14
CA TRP A 162 15.93 -9.87 1.22
C TRP A 162 15.19 -8.89 2.13
N LEU A 163 14.28 -8.04 1.61
CA LEU A 163 13.45 -7.22 2.49
C LEU A 163 12.57 -8.09 3.40
N PRO A 164 12.47 -7.77 4.71
CA PRO A 164 11.51 -8.40 5.59
C PRO A 164 10.11 -8.31 4.96
N ARG A 165 9.45 -9.46 4.86
CA ARG A 165 8.13 -9.57 4.23
C ARG A 165 7.19 -8.54 4.86
N GLY A 166 6.58 -7.67 4.05
CA GLY A 166 5.60 -6.70 4.54
C GLY A 166 6.09 -5.26 4.68
N MET A 167 7.34 -4.97 4.29
CA MET A 167 7.81 -3.61 4.11
C MET A 167 7.68 -3.20 2.63
N PRO A 168 7.12 -2.01 2.34
CA PRO A 168 7.26 -1.38 1.03
C PRO A 168 8.75 -1.28 0.69
N GLY A 169 9.12 -1.84 -0.45
CA GLY A 169 10.50 -2.10 -0.84
C GLY A 169 10.88 -1.50 -2.18
N THR A 170 12.01 -1.97 -2.71
CA THR A 170 12.42 -1.74 -4.10
C THR A 170 11.37 -2.25 -5.11
N GLU A 171 10.53 -3.22 -4.70
CA GLU A 171 9.39 -3.74 -5.47
C GLU A 171 8.06 -2.97 -5.26
N ALA A 172 8.08 -1.75 -4.72
CA ALA A 172 6.85 -0.96 -4.61
C ALA A 172 6.30 -0.57 -5.99
N CYS A 173 5.02 -0.88 -6.20
CA CYS A 173 4.24 -0.47 -7.36
C CYS A 173 2.90 0.07 -6.86
N ASP A 174 2.58 1.32 -7.18
CA ASP A 174 1.31 1.95 -6.82
C ASP A 174 0.62 2.54 -8.05
N VAL A 175 -0.71 2.62 -8.02
CA VAL A 175 -1.52 3.05 -9.17
C VAL A 175 -2.67 3.96 -8.73
N CYS A 176 -2.90 5.01 -9.51
CA CYS A 176 -4.07 5.87 -9.42
C CYS A 176 -4.64 6.10 -10.81
N VAL A 177 -5.93 6.37 -10.90
CA VAL A 177 -6.59 6.74 -12.15
C VAL A 177 -7.13 8.16 -11.97
N GLN A 178 -6.83 9.03 -12.93
CA GLN A 178 -7.32 10.40 -12.97
C GLN A 178 -8.76 10.41 -13.51
N ASP A 179 -9.48 11.51 -13.30
CA ASP A 179 -10.89 11.64 -13.70
C ASP A 179 -11.11 11.52 -15.22
N ASP A 180 -10.06 11.78 -16.02
CA ASP A 180 -10.06 11.63 -17.48
C ASP A 180 -9.76 10.20 -17.96
N GLY A 181 -9.62 9.24 -17.03
CA GLY A 181 -9.31 7.84 -17.31
C GLY A 181 -7.82 7.55 -17.54
N ARG A 182 -6.93 8.55 -17.50
CA ARG A 182 -5.49 8.31 -17.55
C ARG A 182 -5.01 7.63 -16.28
N ILE A 183 -4.01 6.77 -16.44
CA ILE A 183 -3.51 5.92 -15.38
C ILE A 183 -2.13 6.42 -14.96
N LEU A 184 -1.99 6.78 -13.69
CA LEU A 184 -0.70 7.09 -13.07
C LEU A 184 -0.16 5.85 -12.39
N LEU A 185 1.10 5.56 -12.63
CA LEU A 185 1.80 4.39 -12.14
C LEU A 185 3.12 4.82 -11.50
N LEU A 186 3.39 4.26 -10.33
CA LEU A 186 4.61 4.47 -9.58
C LEU A 186 5.41 3.17 -9.58
N ALA A 187 6.69 3.24 -9.88
CA ALA A 187 7.59 2.10 -9.81
C ALA A 187 9.04 2.53 -9.52
N ASN A 188 9.74 1.79 -8.67
CA ASN A 188 11.15 2.05 -8.38
C ASN A 188 12.06 1.32 -9.36
N HIS A 189 13.05 2.04 -9.85
CA HIS A 189 13.99 1.59 -10.86
C HIS A 189 15.42 1.70 -10.34
N HIS A 190 16.28 0.78 -10.74
CA HIS A 190 17.72 0.80 -10.52
C HIS A 190 18.42 0.94 -11.88
N PHE A 191 19.39 1.84 -11.96
CA PHE A 191 20.19 2.03 -13.18
C PHE A 191 21.56 1.37 -13.05
N ASP A 192 22.09 1.32 -11.83
CA ASP A 192 23.33 0.67 -11.41
C ASP A 192 23.19 0.28 -9.91
N PRO A 193 24.02 -0.60 -9.30
CA PRO A 193 23.86 -0.99 -7.89
C PRO A 193 23.85 0.17 -6.89
N ALA A 194 24.41 1.33 -7.27
CA ALA A 194 24.42 2.53 -6.44
C ALA A 194 23.38 3.59 -6.86
N ASP A 195 22.66 3.41 -7.96
CA ASP A 195 21.78 4.44 -8.53
C ASP A 195 20.32 3.96 -8.64
N HIS A 196 19.45 4.58 -7.83
CA HIS A 196 18.04 4.22 -7.70
C HIS A 196 17.15 5.45 -7.84
N ALA A 197 16.06 5.33 -8.59
CA ALA A 197 15.06 6.38 -8.65
C ALA A 197 13.64 5.81 -8.73
N GLY A 198 12.74 6.48 -8.02
CA GLY A 198 11.31 6.34 -8.28
C GLY A 198 10.92 6.98 -9.61
N MET A 199 10.07 6.28 -10.35
CA MET A 199 9.48 6.76 -11.59
C MET A 199 7.98 7.00 -11.38
N LEU A 200 7.52 8.18 -11.80
CA LEU A 200 6.09 8.47 -11.98
C LEU A 200 5.80 8.39 -13.48
N ILE A 201 4.95 7.46 -13.87
CA ILE A 201 4.64 7.14 -15.27
C ILE A 201 3.16 7.43 -15.48
N ARG A 202 2.79 7.99 -16.64
CA ARG A 202 1.40 8.14 -17.04
C ARG A 202 1.11 7.36 -18.31
N LEU A 203 0.03 6.60 -18.28
CA LEU A 203 -0.54 5.89 -19.41
C LEU A 203 -1.90 6.51 -19.77
N ASN A 204 -2.28 6.38 -21.03
CA ASN A 204 -3.64 6.62 -21.48
C ASN A 204 -4.58 5.51 -20.98
N ALA A 205 -5.89 5.72 -21.10
CA ALA A 205 -6.91 4.76 -20.66
C ALA A 205 -6.81 3.40 -21.37
N ASP A 206 -6.23 3.37 -22.58
CA ASP A 206 -5.97 2.15 -23.36
C ASP A 206 -4.66 1.44 -22.95
N GLY A 207 -3.91 1.98 -21.99
CA GLY A 207 -2.65 1.43 -21.51
C GLY A 207 -1.41 1.85 -22.31
N SER A 208 -1.55 2.65 -23.37
CA SER A 208 -0.41 3.24 -24.09
C SER A 208 0.29 4.33 -23.26
N LEU A 209 1.60 4.55 -23.47
CA LEU A 209 2.33 5.62 -22.78
C LEU A 209 1.80 7.00 -23.20
N ASP A 210 1.53 7.88 -22.24
CA ASP A 210 1.03 9.23 -22.53
C ASP A 210 2.16 10.24 -22.69
N ASP A 211 2.69 10.39 -23.91
CA ASP A 211 3.79 11.30 -24.22
C ASP A 211 3.52 12.78 -23.88
N SER A 212 2.27 13.18 -23.64
CA SER A 212 1.97 14.55 -23.18
C SER A 212 2.41 14.80 -21.73
N PHE A 213 2.53 13.74 -20.92
CA PHE A 213 2.96 13.84 -19.52
C PHE A 213 4.45 14.13 -19.44
N ASN A 214 4.81 15.30 -18.91
CA ASN A 214 6.18 15.80 -18.85
C ASN A 214 6.92 15.72 -20.21
N GLY A 215 6.17 15.74 -21.33
CA GLY A 215 6.68 15.63 -22.70
C GLY A 215 7.27 14.27 -23.09
N ARG A 216 7.14 13.23 -22.26
CA ARG A 216 7.74 11.90 -22.53
C ARG A 216 7.02 10.70 -21.87
N GLY A 217 5.88 10.92 -21.22
CA GLY A 217 5.14 9.88 -20.51
C GLY A 217 5.56 9.60 -19.08
N PHE A 218 6.64 10.20 -18.60
CA PHE A 218 7.13 9.94 -17.25
C PHE A 218 8.02 11.04 -16.67
N VAL A 219 8.18 10.95 -15.35
CA VAL A 219 9.06 11.78 -14.53
C VAL A 219 9.95 10.87 -13.70
N MET A 220 11.26 11.15 -13.72
CA MET A 220 12.20 10.58 -12.76
C MET A 220 12.20 11.46 -11.51
N VAL A 221 11.75 10.91 -10.39
CA VAL A 221 11.62 11.67 -9.15
C VAL A 221 12.97 11.68 -8.44
N ARG A 222 13.74 12.75 -8.65
CA ARG A 222 15.01 12.98 -7.97
C ARG A 222 15.07 14.39 -7.41
N HIS A 223 15.72 14.52 -6.27
CA HIS A 223 16.02 15.80 -5.66
C HIS A 223 17.51 15.81 -5.29
N LEU A 224 18.23 16.86 -5.70
CA LEU A 224 19.67 17.04 -5.47
C LEU A 224 20.53 15.83 -5.90
N LEU A 225 20.15 15.18 -7.01
CA LEU A 225 20.82 13.99 -7.57
C LEU A 225 20.83 12.76 -6.63
N MET A 226 20.06 12.79 -5.55
CA MET A 226 20.02 11.70 -4.57
C MET A 226 19.10 10.57 -5.01
N ASN A 227 19.39 9.37 -4.51
CA ASN A 227 18.55 8.19 -4.70
C ASN A 227 17.21 8.36 -3.99
N THR A 228 16.14 7.91 -4.66
CA THR A 228 14.78 7.94 -4.12
C THR A 228 14.14 6.55 -4.20
N TRP A 229 13.36 6.22 -3.18
CA TRP A 229 12.51 5.03 -3.16
C TRP A 229 11.10 5.44 -2.80
N LEU A 230 10.21 5.41 -3.79
CA LEU A 230 8.83 5.82 -3.61
C LEU A 230 7.97 4.64 -3.12
N CYS A 231 6.94 4.95 -2.34
CA CYS A 231 6.06 3.99 -1.69
C CYS A 231 4.58 4.26 -1.98
N SER A 232 4.18 5.53 -2.15
CA SER A 232 2.78 5.93 -2.30
C SER A 232 2.62 6.97 -3.39
N LEU A 233 1.51 6.84 -4.12
CA LEU A 233 1.03 7.75 -5.15
C LEU A 233 -0.40 8.19 -4.78
N MET A 234 -0.66 9.49 -4.85
CA MET A 234 -1.99 10.04 -4.62
C MET A 234 -2.30 11.15 -5.63
N VAL A 235 -3.49 11.09 -6.24
CA VAL A 235 -4.08 12.23 -6.95
C VAL A 235 -4.89 13.03 -5.92
N GLN A 236 -4.52 14.29 -5.71
CA GLN A 236 -5.23 15.21 -4.84
C GLN A 236 -6.55 15.67 -5.48
N ARG A 237 -7.49 16.16 -4.67
CA ARG A 237 -8.79 16.69 -5.17
C ARG A 237 -8.68 17.83 -6.20
N ASP A 238 -7.56 18.55 -6.23
CA ASP A 238 -7.27 19.61 -7.21
C ASP A 238 -6.58 19.08 -8.49
N GLY A 239 -6.47 17.76 -8.63
CA GLY A 239 -5.84 17.07 -9.76
C GLY A 239 -4.31 16.99 -9.67
N ARG A 240 -3.67 17.65 -8.69
CA ARG A 240 -2.22 17.54 -8.50
C ARG A 240 -1.84 16.14 -8.05
N ILE A 241 -0.64 15.74 -8.39
CA ILE A 241 -0.13 14.40 -8.15
C ILE A 241 0.93 14.48 -7.06
N LEU A 242 0.74 13.75 -5.97
CA LEU A 242 1.68 13.66 -4.86
C LEU A 242 2.30 12.27 -4.83
N VAL A 243 3.62 12.21 -4.70
CA VAL A 243 4.36 10.97 -4.45
C VAL A 243 5.16 11.08 -3.17
N SER A 244 5.40 9.94 -2.53
CA SER A 244 6.17 9.90 -1.29
C SER A 244 6.98 8.64 -1.09
N GLY A 245 7.95 8.71 -0.20
CA GLY A 245 8.80 7.57 0.15
C GLY A 245 10.00 8.01 0.99
N THR A 246 11.18 7.58 0.56
CA THR A 246 12.47 7.98 1.13
C THR A 246 13.37 8.63 0.09
N ILE A 247 14.33 9.41 0.59
CA ILE A 247 15.46 9.95 -0.15
C ILE A 247 16.75 9.76 0.66
N ASN A 248 17.86 9.50 -0.05
CA ASN A 248 19.21 9.43 0.51
C ASN A 248 19.48 8.31 1.54
N VAL A 249 20.74 8.18 1.97
CA VAL A 249 21.21 7.36 3.10
C VAL A 249 22.06 8.24 4.04
N PRO A 250 21.75 8.34 5.36
CA PRO A 250 20.60 7.75 6.05
C PRO A 250 19.27 8.32 5.52
N GLU A 251 18.23 7.50 5.52
CA GLU A 251 16.97 7.82 4.85
C GLU A 251 16.24 9.00 5.48
N GLU A 252 15.89 9.97 4.64
CA GLU A 252 14.96 11.04 4.97
C GLU A 252 13.61 10.76 4.31
N GLY A 253 12.52 11.18 4.95
CA GLY A 253 11.19 11.12 4.35
C GLY A 253 11.12 12.06 3.18
N LEU A 254 10.47 11.65 2.10
CA LEU A 254 10.33 12.43 0.86
C LEU A 254 8.85 12.63 0.52
N LEU A 255 8.47 13.88 0.22
CA LEU A 255 7.26 14.23 -0.52
C LEU A 255 7.67 15.03 -1.76
N ALA A 256 7.04 14.75 -2.91
CA ALA A 256 7.19 15.55 -4.12
C ALA A 256 5.83 15.73 -4.77
N ARG A 257 5.55 16.95 -5.26
CA ARG A 257 4.27 17.26 -5.91
C ARG A 257 4.44 17.71 -7.35
N TYR A 258 3.55 17.23 -8.20
CA TYR A 258 3.50 17.52 -9.62
C TYR A 258 2.12 18.05 -10.01
N HIS A 259 2.09 18.88 -11.03
CA HIS A 259 0.87 19.24 -11.74
C HIS A 259 0.28 18.04 -12.48
N PRO A 260 -1.00 18.09 -12.88
CA PRO A 260 -1.63 17.02 -13.65
C PRO A 260 -0.89 16.66 -14.93
N ASP A 261 -0.12 17.59 -15.52
CA ASP A 261 0.68 17.37 -16.74
C ASP A 261 2.07 16.77 -16.47
N GLY A 262 2.42 16.51 -15.21
CA GLY A 262 3.69 15.91 -14.81
C GLY A 262 4.83 16.92 -14.59
N ARG A 263 4.58 18.22 -14.75
CA ARG A 263 5.56 19.24 -14.34
C ARG A 263 5.61 19.35 -12.82
N LEU A 264 6.80 19.55 -12.27
CA LEU A 264 6.98 19.74 -10.82
C LEU A 264 6.25 21.00 -10.35
N ASP A 265 5.52 20.92 -9.24
CA ASP A 265 4.87 22.07 -8.61
C ASP A 265 5.86 22.76 -7.67
N ASP A 266 6.61 23.72 -8.21
CA ASP A 266 7.66 24.47 -7.50
C ASP A 266 7.18 25.24 -6.26
N ARG A 267 5.86 25.44 -6.11
CA ARG A 267 5.24 26.12 -4.96
C ARG A 267 4.99 25.19 -3.78
N PHE A 268 5.12 23.88 -3.97
CA PHE A 268 5.00 22.92 -2.89
C PHE A 268 6.30 22.86 -2.09
N ALA A 269 6.21 23.11 -0.78
CA ALA A 269 7.34 23.13 0.15
C ALA A 269 8.51 23.98 -0.37
N VAL A 270 9.64 23.37 -0.74
CA VAL A 270 10.81 24.04 -1.31
C VAL A 270 11.11 23.38 -2.66
N ASP A 271 10.98 24.14 -3.74
CA ASP A 271 11.23 23.70 -5.12
C ASP A 271 10.46 22.41 -5.48
N GLY A 272 9.24 22.26 -4.97
CA GLY A 272 8.38 21.09 -5.22
C GLY A 272 8.66 19.86 -4.36
N PHE A 273 9.63 19.94 -3.46
CA PHE A 273 10.05 18.84 -2.59
C PHE A 273 9.94 19.21 -1.11
N MET A 274 9.61 18.20 -0.30
CA MET A 274 9.78 18.25 1.15
C MET A 274 10.60 17.03 1.58
N THR A 275 11.71 17.28 2.28
CA THR A 275 12.47 16.22 2.96
C THR A 275 12.49 16.45 4.46
N PHE A 276 12.53 15.37 5.26
CA PHE A 276 12.58 15.49 6.71
C PHE A 276 13.13 14.24 7.39
N LYS A 277 13.68 14.43 8.59
CA LYS A 277 14.01 13.35 9.55
C LYS A 277 13.05 13.34 10.71
N ALA A 278 12.93 12.21 11.40
CA ALA A 278 12.19 12.11 12.64
C ALA A 278 13.12 12.31 13.83
N ARG A 279 13.52 13.58 14.08
CA ARG A 279 14.61 13.94 15.00
C ARG A 279 15.94 13.35 14.51
N GLU A 280 16.63 12.59 15.34
CA GLU A 280 17.88 11.88 14.99
C GLU A 280 17.63 10.57 14.21
N HIS A 281 16.38 10.20 13.96
CA HIS A 281 16.03 8.96 13.26
C HIS A 281 15.69 9.20 11.79
N SER A 282 15.92 8.17 10.98
CA SER A 282 15.46 8.14 9.61
C SER A 282 13.93 8.24 9.51
N ALA A 283 13.43 8.59 8.34
CA ALA A 283 12.01 8.64 8.06
C ALA A 283 11.69 8.03 6.70
N ARG A 284 10.60 7.28 6.65
CA ARG A 284 9.97 6.75 5.44
C ARG A 284 8.49 7.02 5.47
N VAL A 285 7.95 7.52 4.35
CA VAL A 285 6.52 7.74 4.17
C VAL A 285 5.94 6.64 3.29
N CYS A 286 5.18 5.73 3.90
CA CYS A 286 4.55 4.58 3.23
C CYS A 286 3.15 4.90 2.69
N GLN A 287 2.44 5.85 3.30
CA GLN A 287 1.08 6.22 2.90
C GLN A 287 0.80 7.70 3.20
N ILE A 288 0.01 8.33 2.34
CA ILE A 288 -0.50 9.68 2.55
C ILE A 288 -2.01 9.68 2.52
N VAL A 289 -2.57 10.51 3.39
CA VAL A 289 -4.00 10.75 3.47
C VAL A 289 -4.27 12.25 3.32
N GLN A 290 -5.22 12.62 2.46
CA GLN A 290 -5.69 14.00 2.31
C GLN A 290 -6.95 14.25 3.15
N HIS A 291 -6.89 15.20 4.09
CA HIS A 291 -8.04 15.69 4.83
C HIS A 291 -8.95 16.58 3.97
N GLU A 292 -10.20 16.83 4.39
CA GLU A 292 -11.16 17.66 3.62
C GLU A 292 -10.65 19.08 3.35
N ASN A 293 -9.95 19.68 4.30
CA ASN A 293 -9.34 21.00 4.16
C ASN A 293 -8.13 21.03 3.20
N GLY A 294 -7.74 19.89 2.63
CA GLY A 294 -6.61 19.74 1.73
C GLY A 294 -5.28 19.47 2.41
N ASP A 295 -5.20 19.54 3.75
CA ASP A 295 -4.01 19.14 4.50
C ASP A 295 -3.69 17.66 4.27
N LEU A 296 -2.43 17.32 4.45
CA LEU A 296 -1.87 16.00 4.24
C LEU A 296 -1.44 15.40 5.57
N HIS A 297 -1.69 14.11 5.75
CA HIS A 297 -1.21 13.32 6.88
C HIS A 297 -0.39 12.15 6.35
N CYS A 298 0.90 12.16 6.68
CA CYS A 298 1.89 11.20 6.23
C CYS A 298 2.10 10.12 7.28
N PHE A 299 2.13 8.86 6.87
CA PHE A 299 2.34 7.72 7.74
C PHE A 299 3.44 6.80 7.20
N GLY A 300 4.21 6.19 8.10
CA GLY A 300 5.21 5.20 7.72
C GLY A 300 6.05 4.77 8.91
N SER A 301 7.37 4.82 8.80
CA SER A 301 8.26 4.38 9.88
C SER A 301 9.61 5.10 9.90
N SER A 302 10.29 5.05 11.05
CA SER A 302 11.75 5.13 11.13
C SER A 302 12.39 3.76 10.85
N ARG A 303 13.74 3.69 10.76
CA ARG A 303 14.48 2.43 10.57
C ARG A 303 15.20 1.94 11.82
N ASP A 304 15.79 2.85 12.61
CA ASP A 304 16.62 2.44 13.74
C ASP A 304 16.43 3.39 14.96
N PRO A 305 15.61 3.00 15.96
CA PRO A 305 14.73 1.83 15.95
C PRO A 305 13.57 2.01 14.94
N MET A 306 12.92 0.92 14.55
CA MET A 306 11.78 0.98 13.62
C MET A 306 10.51 1.30 14.40
N LEU A 307 10.10 2.57 14.37
CA LEU A 307 8.91 3.08 15.04
C LEU A 307 7.92 3.59 14.01
N CYS A 308 6.62 3.45 14.31
CA CYS A 308 5.56 4.04 13.51
C CYS A 308 5.71 5.57 13.47
N LEU A 309 5.60 6.16 12.27
CA LEU A 309 5.77 7.59 12.05
C LEU A 309 4.46 8.23 11.59
N SER A 310 4.15 9.41 12.12
CA SER A 310 3.09 10.30 11.63
C SER A 310 3.61 11.74 11.48
N LEU A 311 3.22 12.43 10.43
CA LEU A 311 3.51 13.86 10.22
C LEU A 311 2.33 14.53 9.54
N LYS A 312 1.85 15.64 10.08
CA LYS A 312 0.83 16.47 9.45
C LYS A 312 1.48 17.65 8.73
N VAL A 313 1.06 17.88 7.49
CA VAL A 313 1.59 18.88 6.58
C VAL A 313 0.42 19.62 5.96
N HIS A 314 0.54 20.94 5.78
CA HIS A 314 -0.46 21.70 5.06
C HIS A 314 -0.52 21.33 3.59
N SER A 315 -1.61 21.71 2.93
CA SER A 315 -1.75 21.51 1.48
C SER A 315 -0.63 22.17 0.66
N ASN A 316 0.14 23.11 1.20
CA ASN A 316 1.29 23.72 0.53
C ASN A 316 2.63 23.01 0.80
N GLY A 317 2.64 21.89 1.53
CA GLY A 317 3.85 21.13 1.82
C GLY A 317 4.64 21.60 3.04
N ARG A 318 4.18 22.63 3.77
CA ARG A 318 4.83 23.07 5.02
C ARG A 318 4.29 22.27 6.22
N PRO A 319 5.14 21.87 7.18
CA PRO A 319 4.68 21.20 8.39
C PRO A 319 3.62 22.01 9.16
N ASP A 320 2.61 21.33 9.69
CA ASP A 320 1.59 21.97 10.53
C ASP A 320 2.15 22.18 11.95
N ILE A 321 2.53 23.41 12.27
CA ILE A 321 3.13 23.75 13.58
C ILE A 321 2.17 23.52 14.76
N HIS A 322 0.86 23.48 14.53
CA HIS A 322 -0.12 23.21 15.58
C HIS A 322 -0.23 21.71 15.88
N CYS A 323 0.33 20.85 15.02
CA CYS A 323 0.43 19.42 15.21
C CYS A 323 1.86 19.04 15.62
N ASN A 324 2.06 18.67 16.89
CA ASN A 324 3.38 18.26 17.41
C ASN A 324 4.51 19.27 17.16
N GLY A 325 4.21 20.57 17.04
CA GLY A 325 5.21 21.59 16.73
C GLY A 325 5.74 21.53 15.30
N GLY A 326 5.01 20.92 14.36
CA GLY A 326 5.45 20.71 12.97
C GLY A 326 6.48 19.59 12.84
N GLN A 327 6.68 18.78 13.87
CA GLN A 327 7.67 17.70 13.89
C GLN A 327 7.01 16.33 13.69
N PRO A 328 7.68 15.38 13.02
CA PRO A 328 7.21 14.01 12.96
C PRO A 328 7.06 13.41 14.36
N LYS A 329 5.97 12.69 14.58
CA LYS A 329 5.71 11.96 15.82
C LYS A 329 5.99 10.48 15.60
N LEU A 330 6.93 9.96 16.38
CA LEU A 330 7.20 8.52 16.47
C LEU A 330 6.33 7.88 17.56
N LEU A 331 5.81 6.70 17.26
CA LEU A 331 5.01 5.85 18.13
C LEU A 331 5.64 4.46 18.19
N GLY A 332 5.99 4.01 19.40
CA GLY A 332 6.39 2.63 19.64
C GLY A 332 5.22 1.78 20.14
N VAL A 333 5.16 0.52 19.71
CA VAL A 333 4.11 -0.45 20.06
C VAL A 333 4.72 -1.58 20.88
N SER A 334 4.40 -1.62 22.18
CA SER A 334 4.76 -2.73 23.09
C SER A 334 6.23 -3.21 23.03
N ARG A 335 7.19 -2.28 22.90
CA ARG A 335 8.64 -2.53 22.78
C ARG A 335 9.10 -3.32 21.55
N SER A 336 8.19 -3.61 20.62
CA SER A 336 8.54 -4.20 19.32
C SER A 336 8.84 -3.11 18.31
N ASP A 337 9.70 -3.42 17.35
CA ASP A 337 9.76 -2.64 16.12
C ASP A 337 8.39 -2.69 15.44
N CYS A 338 7.99 -1.59 14.81
CA CYS A 338 6.68 -1.45 14.19
C CYS A 338 6.68 -0.40 13.09
N HIS A 339 5.79 -0.58 12.13
CA HIS A 339 5.63 0.35 11.01
C HIS A 339 4.18 0.46 10.57
N TRP A 340 3.79 1.62 10.07
CA TRP A 340 2.54 1.78 9.32
C TRP A 340 2.73 1.38 7.86
N THR A 341 1.76 0.63 7.33
CA THR A 341 1.72 0.19 5.93
C THR A 341 0.60 0.86 5.15
N ALA A 342 -0.55 1.09 5.78
CA ALA A 342 -1.68 1.76 5.15
C ALA A 342 -2.45 2.64 6.14
N ALA A 343 -3.24 3.56 5.59
CA ALA A 343 -4.06 4.51 6.31
C ALA A 343 -5.23 4.96 5.44
N GLY A 344 -6.34 5.32 6.08
CA GLY A 344 -7.57 5.79 5.41
C GLY A 344 -8.40 6.72 6.29
N VAL A 345 -9.13 7.64 5.66
CA VAL A 345 -10.04 8.59 6.32
C VAL A 345 -11.37 7.92 6.58
N GLN A 346 -11.86 8.03 7.81
CA GLN A 346 -13.22 7.66 8.20
C GLN A 346 -14.20 8.80 7.85
N PRO A 347 -15.51 8.53 7.69
CA PRO A 347 -16.49 9.57 7.36
C PRO A 347 -16.56 10.75 8.33
N ASP A 348 -16.09 10.58 9.57
CA ASP A 348 -16.01 11.64 10.59
C ASP A 348 -14.71 12.47 10.51
N GLY A 349 -13.88 12.25 9.48
CA GLY A 349 -12.62 12.93 9.24
C GLY A 349 -11.43 12.39 10.04
N ARG A 350 -11.64 11.43 10.97
CA ARG A 350 -10.55 10.73 11.66
C ARG A 350 -9.79 9.86 10.68
N VAL A 351 -8.54 9.55 10.99
CA VAL A 351 -7.69 8.69 10.18
C VAL A 351 -7.38 7.42 10.94
N LEU A 352 -7.61 6.27 10.32
CA LEU A 352 -7.19 4.98 10.85
C LEU A 352 -5.94 4.51 10.11
N THR A 353 -4.94 4.05 10.84
CA THR A 353 -3.72 3.45 10.31
C THR A 353 -3.65 1.97 10.65
N VAL A 354 -3.00 1.19 9.80
CA VAL A 354 -2.71 -0.22 10.03
C VAL A 354 -1.24 -0.48 9.79
N GLY A 355 -0.73 -1.49 10.46
CA GLY A 355 0.65 -1.88 10.38
C GLY A 355 0.90 -3.24 11.02
N ALA A 356 2.18 -3.54 11.23
CA ALA A 356 2.60 -4.75 11.90
C ALA A 356 3.75 -4.47 12.88
N THR A 357 3.87 -5.31 13.90
CA THR A 357 5.11 -5.41 14.69
C THR A 357 6.10 -6.32 13.99
N VAL A 358 7.40 -6.05 14.11
CA VAL A 358 8.49 -6.82 13.49
C VAL A 358 9.53 -7.21 14.53
N GLY A 359 10.32 -8.25 14.25
CA GLY A 359 11.46 -8.67 15.08
C GLY A 359 11.12 -9.56 16.29
N GLY A 360 9.83 -9.82 16.55
CA GLY A 360 9.36 -10.79 17.55
C GLY A 360 9.20 -12.20 16.99
N VAL A 361 8.88 -13.17 17.87
CA VAL A 361 8.55 -14.57 17.48
C VAL A 361 7.33 -14.61 16.56
N GLU A 362 6.37 -13.70 16.77
CA GLU A 362 5.19 -13.50 15.94
C GLU A 362 5.02 -11.99 15.64
N ALA A 363 4.62 -11.66 14.41
CA ALA A 363 4.22 -10.30 14.04
C ALA A 363 2.72 -10.16 14.25
N ASP A 364 2.31 -9.16 15.02
CA ASP A 364 0.90 -8.84 15.24
C ASP A 364 0.48 -7.64 14.40
N LEU A 365 -0.82 -7.59 14.10
CA LEU A 365 -1.41 -6.43 13.46
C LEU A 365 -1.56 -5.30 14.48
N VAL A 366 -1.26 -4.08 14.04
CA VAL A 366 -1.39 -2.87 14.86
C VAL A 366 -2.33 -1.89 14.15
N PHE A 367 -3.18 -1.22 14.93
CA PHE A 367 -4.02 -0.12 14.47
C PHE A 367 -3.79 1.11 15.33
N ALA A 368 -3.90 2.29 14.75
CA ALA A 368 -4.03 3.52 15.51
C ALA A 368 -5.04 4.44 14.86
N ARG A 369 -5.72 5.25 15.69
CA ARG A 369 -6.63 6.28 15.20
C ARG A 369 -6.08 7.66 15.50
N TYR A 370 -6.19 8.57 14.55
CA TYR A 370 -5.75 9.95 14.65
C TYR A 370 -6.93 10.88 14.41
N LEU A 371 -6.97 11.97 15.16
CA LEU A 371 -7.92 13.06 14.96
C LEU A 371 -7.59 13.83 13.67
N PRO A 372 -8.54 14.59 13.10
CA PRO A 372 -8.27 15.49 11.98
C PRO A 372 -7.15 16.51 12.28
N SER A 373 -6.91 16.83 13.55
CA SER A 373 -5.80 17.66 14.01
C SER A 373 -4.42 16.99 13.88
N GLY A 374 -4.37 15.71 13.54
CA GLY A 374 -3.15 14.90 13.45
C GLY A 374 -2.69 14.30 14.79
N GLN A 375 -3.36 14.60 15.90
CA GLN A 375 -3.05 14.00 17.19
C GLN A 375 -3.61 12.58 17.30
N LEU A 376 -2.91 11.71 18.02
CA LEU A 376 -3.39 10.36 18.34
C LEU A 376 -4.70 10.45 19.13
N ASP A 377 -5.75 9.78 18.66
CA ASP A 377 -7.08 9.82 19.25
C ASP A 377 -7.13 8.96 20.51
N ARG A 378 -6.98 9.61 21.68
CA ARG A 378 -7.05 8.95 22.99
C ARG A 378 -8.44 8.43 23.35
N SER A 379 -9.50 8.74 22.59
CA SER A 379 -10.80 8.08 22.81
C SER A 379 -10.84 6.65 22.24
N PHE A 380 -9.89 6.29 21.37
CA PHE A 380 -9.76 4.95 20.80
C PHE A 380 -8.96 4.01 21.72
N ALA A 381 -9.21 2.71 21.65
CA ALA A 381 -8.50 1.69 22.44
C ALA A 381 -8.43 1.99 23.94
N LYS A 382 -9.59 2.33 24.52
CA LYS A 382 -9.76 2.63 25.96
C LYS A 382 -8.73 3.62 26.51
N GLY A 383 -8.42 4.69 25.77
CA GLY A 383 -7.43 5.67 26.22
C GLY A 383 -6.08 5.58 25.49
N ILE A 384 -5.76 4.42 24.92
CA ILE A 384 -4.41 4.15 24.39
C ILE A 384 -4.21 4.84 23.04
N GLY A 385 -5.25 4.89 22.20
CA GLY A 385 -5.21 5.45 20.84
C GLY A 385 -4.65 4.51 19.77
N TRP A 386 -4.18 3.34 20.17
CA TRP A 386 -3.76 2.26 19.29
C TRP A 386 -4.08 0.89 19.91
N CYS A 387 -4.24 -0.12 19.07
CA CYS A 387 -4.53 -1.49 19.44
C CYS A 387 -3.58 -2.46 18.73
N ARG A 388 -3.30 -3.59 19.37
CA ARG A 388 -2.53 -4.71 18.80
C ARG A 388 -3.41 -5.95 18.86
N THR A 389 -3.51 -6.68 17.76
CA THR A 389 -4.32 -7.89 17.69
C THR A 389 -3.58 -9.03 17.01
N HIS A 390 -3.83 -10.22 17.55
CA HIS A 390 -3.27 -11.46 17.08
C HIS A 390 -4.38 -12.24 16.38
N LEU A 391 -4.26 -12.45 15.07
CA LEU A 391 -5.32 -13.09 14.29
C LEU A 391 -5.33 -14.62 14.45
N SER A 392 -4.15 -15.25 14.49
CA SER A 392 -3.96 -16.70 14.65
C SER A 392 -2.49 -16.96 14.98
N ARG A 393 -2.11 -18.23 15.20
CA ARG A 393 -0.69 -18.61 15.17
C ARG A 393 -0.01 -18.13 13.89
N GLY A 394 1.28 -17.79 14.00
CA GLY A 394 2.10 -17.33 12.89
C GLY A 394 2.23 -15.81 12.82
N SER A 395 3.00 -15.34 11.84
CA SER A 395 3.30 -13.92 11.65
C SER A 395 2.31 -13.27 10.68
N HIS A 396 1.67 -12.18 11.08
CA HIS A 396 0.69 -11.45 10.26
C HIS A 396 1.27 -10.14 9.77
N THR A 397 1.04 -9.85 8.51
CA THR A 397 1.37 -8.56 7.91
C THR A 397 0.10 -7.95 7.33
N ALA A 398 -0.27 -6.76 7.78
CA ALA A 398 -1.25 -5.94 7.10
C ALA A 398 -0.57 -5.13 5.99
N THR A 399 -1.08 -5.26 4.77
CA THR A 399 -0.56 -4.59 3.58
C THR A 399 -1.49 -3.51 3.06
N SER A 400 -2.78 -3.60 3.40
CA SER A 400 -3.80 -2.66 2.93
C SER A 400 -4.95 -2.52 3.92
N LEU A 401 -5.61 -1.36 3.84
CA LEU A 401 -6.81 -1.01 4.59
C LEU A 401 -7.83 -0.41 3.63
N ALA A 402 -9.08 -0.84 3.78
CA ALA A 402 -10.22 -0.23 3.16
C ALA A 402 -11.33 0.00 4.20
N ILE A 403 -12.09 1.09 4.07
CA ILE A 403 -13.18 1.44 4.99
C ILE A 403 -14.49 1.27 4.23
N GLN A 404 -15.38 0.41 4.73
CA GLN A 404 -16.71 0.21 4.16
C GLN A 404 -17.60 1.43 4.47
N ALA A 405 -18.64 1.65 3.66
CA ALA A 405 -19.56 2.78 3.82
C ALA A 405 -20.27 2.81 5.20
N ASN A 406 -20.42 1.64 5.84
CA ASN A 406 -20.95 1.52 7.21
C ASN A 406 -19.91 1.80 8.31
N GLY A 407 -18.69 2.21 7.95
CA GLY A 407 -17.59 2.48 8.87
C GLY A 407 -16.79 1.26 9.29
N CYS A 408 -17.19 0.04 8.90
CA CYS A 408 -16.40 -1.16 9.20
C CYS A 408 -15.05 -1.12 8.49
N ILE A 409 -14.03 -1.65 9.17
CA ILE A 409 -12.65 -1.60 8.70
C ILE A 409 -12.30 -2.97 8.11
N VAL A 410 -11.83 -3.00 6.88
CA VAL A 410 -11.36 -4.21 6.21
C VAL A 410 -9.85 -4.10 6.04
N ILE A 411 -9.13 -5.09 6.55
CA ILE A 411 -7.67 -5.19 6.43
C ILE A 411 -7.30 -6.37 5.56
N GLY A 412 -6.42 -6.11 4.59
CA GLY A 412 -5.80 -7.11 3.76
C GLY A 412 -4.37 -7.39 4.18
N GLY A 413 -3.96 -8.64 4.01
CA GLY A 413 -2.63 -9.06 4.40
C GLY A 413 -2.38 -10.53 4.17
N TYR A 414 -1.39 -11.06 4.87
CA TYR A 414 -1.13 -12.49 4.87
C TYR A 414 -0.69 -12.97 6.25
N SER A 415 -0.95 -14.25 6.51
CA SER A 415 -0.40 -14.98 7.64
C SER A 415 0.71 -15.91 7.17
N LEU A 416 1.76 -16.05 7.97
CA LEU A 416 2.85 -16.98 7.76
C LEU A 416 2.85 -18.05 8.86
N ASP A 417 2.42 -19.26 8.49
CA ASP A 417 2.53 -20.49 9.28
C ASP A 417 2.92 -21.63 8.33
N GLY A 418 4.23 -21.90 8.23
CA GLY A 418 4.83 -22.71 7.17
C GLY A 418 4.86 -22.00 5.81
N ASN A 419 3.69 -21.69 5.24
CA ASN A 419 3.54 -20.97 3.97
C ASN A 419 2.72 -19.68 4.16
N CYS A 420 3.00 -18.67 3.33
CA CYS A 420 2.17 -17.47 3.29
C CYS A 420 0.78 -17.78 2.76
N ARG A 421 -0.26 -17.29 3.45
CA ARG A 421 -1.65 -17.34 3.02
C ARG A 421 -2.27 -15.95 3.10
N ALA A 422 -2.88 -15.52 2.00
CA ALA A 422 -3.62 -14.27 1.93
C ALA A 422 -4.83 -14.32 2.87
N VAL A 423 -5.01 -13.27 3.68
CA VAL A 423 -6.08 -13.16 4.68
C VAL A 423 -6.74 -11.79 4.55
N VAL A 424 -8.06 -11.77 4.73
CA VAL A 424 -8.84 -10.55 4.93
C VAL A 424 -9.51 -10.62 6.29
N ALA A 425 -9.40 -9.56 7.08
CA ALA A 425 -10.08 -9.42 8.36
C ALA A 425 -10.98 -8.19 8.36
N ARG A 426 -12.14 -8.30 9.01
CA ARG A 426 -13.05 -7.16 9.21
C ARG A 426 -13.21 -6.86 10.70
N TYR A 427 -13.15 -5.59 11.04
CA TYR A 427 -13.40 -5.06 12.39
C TYR A 427 -14.64 -4.18 12.36
N ARG A 428 -15.35 -4.16 13.49
CA ARG A 428 -16.56 -3.34 13.64
C ARG A 428 -16.22 -1.85 13.66
N CYS A 429 -17.19 -1.04 13.22
CA CYS A 429 -17.16 0.42 13.31
C CYS A 429 -17.13 0.93 14.76
#